data_AF-A0A1C5GM52-F1
#
_entry.id   AF-A0A1C5GM52-F1
#
_cell.length_a   1.000
_cell.length_b   1.000
_cell.length_c   1.000
_cell.angle_alpha   90.00
_cell.angle_beta   90.00
_cell.angle_gamma   90.00
#
_symmetry.space_group_name_H-M   'P 1'
#
loop_
_entity.id
_entity.type
_entity.pdbx_description
1 polymer ?
#
loop_
_entity_poly.entity_id
_entity_poly.type
_entity_poly.pdbx_seq_one_letter_code
_entity_poly.pdbx_strand_id
1 'polypeptide(L)'
;MHSDLLVPFGAGDGDAAPLYCVHSASGSAYTYLPLVGALGGRRVVGIEAPGYDGDGLPPADLRELADRYARAVADDCGRRQACLLGWSMGGSVAYAMAWRLRALGVVVPLVVIVDALMHHAEPTPPVREILTRFAVDLATEGGGGRAEEGVVAALRAWSSDAPVTEAWGLLRRADLVPEELDAETLARRFEVFRRNVEALHRYAPEPGYPDPVLVIDGEDSPRGPLRWADVATRVRTVTVPGDHFSLWRGAGLAALGARLKEALREACAAPAREVRT
;
A
#
# COMPACT_ATOMS: atom_id res chain seq x y z
N MET A 1 -5.26 15.48 16.99
CA MET A 1 -5.69 14.06 16.97
C MET A 1 -5.14 13.45 15.68
N HIS A 2 -4.05 12.68 15.78
CA HIS A 2 -3.51 11.88 14.67
C HIS A 2 -3.76 10.37 14.90
N SER A 3 -4.54 10.05 15.94
CA SER A 3 -4.72 8.70 16.49
C SER A 3 -5.51 7.75 15.58
N ASP A 4 -6.25 8.27 14.61
CA ASP A 4 -7.20 7.46 13.83
C ASP A 4 -6.58 6.88 12.54
N LEU A 5 -5.30 7.14 12.27
CA LEU A 5 -4.62 6.68 11.03
C LEU A 5 -3.68 5.49 11.26
N LEU A 6 -3.11 5.38 12.46
CA LEU A 6 -2.12 4.35 12.78
C LEU A 6 -2.83 3.17 13.45
N VAL A 7 -2.67 1.99 12.87
CA VAL A 7 -3.29 0.75 13.34
C VAL A 7 -2.18 -0.20 13.82
N PRO A 8 -1.87 -0.25 15.13
CA PRO A 8 -0.85 -1.15 15.63
C PRO A 8 -1.31 -2.61 15.51
N PHE A 9 -0.53 -3.46 14.83
CA PHE A 9 -0.80 -4.90 14.75
C PHE A 9 -0.09 -5.69 15.87
N GLY A 10 0.51 -5.00 16.83
CA GLY A 10 1.19 -5.54 18.00
C GLY A 10 2.19 -4.55 18.58
N ALA A 11 2.56 -4.72 19.85
CA ALA A 11 3.50 -3.84 20.54
C ALA A 11 4.97 -4.02 20.07
N GLY A 12 5.28 -5.20 19.52
CA GLY A 12 6.64 -5.66 19.29
C GLY A 12 7.36 -6.05 20.59
N ASP A 13 8.52 -6.71 20.47
CA ASP A 13 9.26 -7.29 21.60
C ASP A 13 10.68 -6.71 21.80
N GLY A 14 11.05 -5.63 21.09
CA GLY A 14 12.37 -5.02 21.23
C GLY A 14 12.55 -3.65 20.57
N ASP A 15 13.79 -3.15 20.61
CA ASP A 15 14.20 -1.81 20.14
C ASP A 15 14.41 -1.71 18.63
N ALA A 16 14.07 -2.74 17.87
CA ALA A 16 14.19 -2.72 16.41
C ALA A 16 13.29 -1.62 15.81
N ALA A 17 13.74 -0.98 14.74
CA ALA A 17 12.95 0.05 14.05
C ALA A 17 11.53 -0.47 13.72
N PRO A 18 10.46 0.25 14.10
CA PRO A 18 9.10 -0.15 13.73
C PRO A 18 8.94 -0.14 12.21
N LEU A 19 8.14 -1.09 11.70
CA LEU A 19 7.73 -1.15 10.31
C LEU A 19 6.37 -0.48 10.17
N TYR A 20 6.28 0.57 9.36
CA TYR A 20 5.01 1.21 9.02
C TYR A 20 4.57 0.79 7.62
N CYS A 21 3.38 0.20 7.54
CA CYS A 21 2.83 -0.37 6.31
C CYS A 21 1.71 0.52 5.77
N VAL A 22 1.94 1.16 4.62
CA VAL A 22 1.03 2.13 4.03
C VAL A 22 -0.04 1.44 3.20
N HIS A 23 -1.33 1.71 3.44
CA HIS A 23 -2.44 1.12 2.68
C HIS A 23 -2.24 1.13 1.15
N SER A 24 -2.87 0.18 0.46
CA SER A 24 -2.99 0.18 -1.01
C SER A 24 -4.11 1.14 -1.46
N ALA A 25 -4.50 1.12 -2.74
CA ALA A 25 -5.61 1.94 -3.22
C ALA A 25 -6.93 1.69 -2.45
N SER A 26 -7.14 0.49 -1.90
CA SER A 26 -8.32 0.15 -1.08
C SER A 26 -8.47 0.99 0.18
N GLY A 27 -7.37 1.58 0.66
CA GLY A 27 -7.35 2.37 1.89
C GLY A 27 -7.19 1.53 3.15
N SER A 28 -7.29 0.21 3.05
CA SER A 28 -7.14 -0.71 4.19
C SER A 28 -5.68 -0.96 4.52
N ALA A 29 -5.35 -0.95 5.81
CA ALA A 29 -4.06 -1.43 6.30
C ALA A 29 -4.06 -2.94 6.59
N TYR A 30 -5.22 -3.59 6.63
CA TYR A 30 -5.36 -4.97 7.10
C TYR A 30 -4.77 -6.02 6.16
N THR A 31 -4.47 -5.67 4.90
CA THR A 31 -3.72 -6.54 3.97
C THR A 31 -2.36 -6.98 4.54
N TYR A 32 -1.78 -6.20 5.46
CA TYR A 32 -0.49 -6.50 6.07
C TYR A 32 -0.55 -7.44 7.27
N LEU A 33 -1.74 -7.72 7.84
CA LEU A 33 -1.89 -8.61 8.99
C LEU A 33 -1.21 -9.98 8.81
N PRO A 34 -1.32 -10.67 7.65
CA PRO A 34 -0.69 -11.97 7.46
C PRO A 34 0.85 -11.96 7.55
N LEU A 35 1.49 -10.80 7.37
CA LEU A 35 2.96 -10.67 7.49
C LEU A 35 3.44 -10.61 8.95
N VAL A 36 2.60 -10.17 9.88
CA VAL A 36 3.00 -9.84 11.25
C VAL A 36 3.69 -11.04 11.93
N GLY A 37 3.13 -12.24 11.76
CA GLY A 37 3.70 -13.47 12.31
C GLY A 37 5.07 -13.84 11.74
N ALA A 38 5.34 -13.50 10.48
CA ALA A 38 6.62 -13.81 9.82
C ALA A 38 7.77 -12.92 10.33
N LEU A 39 7.46 -11.71 10.80
CA LEU A 39 8.44 -10.67 11.14
C LEU A 39 9.07 -10.81 12.52
N GLY A 40 8.72 -11.86 13.27
CA GLY A 40 9.47 -12.32 14.45
C GLY A 40 9.59 -11.26 15.53
N GLY A 41 8.46 -10.71 15.99
CA GLY A 41 8.40 -9.81 17.14
C GLY A 41 8.62 -8.33 16.84
N ARG A 42 8.99 -7.95 15.60
CA ARG A 42 9.07 -6.53 15.22
C ARG A 42 7.73 -5.82 15.38
N ARG A 43 7.73 -4.59 15.90
CA ARG A 43 6.54 -3.71 15.93
C ARG A 43 6.11 -3.37 14.49
N VAL A 44 4.89 -3.73 14.13
CA VAL A 44 4.27 -3.45 12.83
C VAL A 44 3.06 -2.54 13.05
N VAL A 45 2.99 -1.46 12.29
CA VAL A 45 1.90 -0.49 12.35
C VAL A 45 1.36 -0.28 10.95
N GLY A 46 0.08 -0.58 10.74
CA GLY A 46 -0.63 -0.22 9.53
C GLY A 46 -0.93 1.28 9.48
N ILE A 47 -0.96 1.86 8.29
CA ILE A 47 -1.46 3.22 8.05
C ILE A 47 -2.69 3.13 7.17
N GLU A 48 -3.83 3.52 7.71
CA GLU A 48 -5.12 3.48 7.05
C GLU A 48 -5.43 4.81 6.33
N ALA A 49 -6.20 4.73 5.24
CA ALA A 49 -6.62 5.91 4.52
C ALA A 49 -7.66 6.73 5.31
N PRO A 50 -7.57 8.07 5.31
CA PRO A 50 -8.70 8.90 5.70
C PRO A 50 -9.94 8.49 4.93
N GLY A 51 -11.05 8.26 5.62
CA GLY A 51 -12.30 7.83 4.99
C GLY A 51 -12.56 6.32 4.96
N TYR A 52 -11.59 5.46 5.32
CA TYR A 52 -11.80 4.01 5.33
C TYR A 52 -12.76 3.59 6.46
N ASP A 53 -12.35 3.73 7.73
CA ASP A 53 -13.20 3.45 8.91
C ASP A 53 -13.73 4.71 9.64
N GLY A 54 -13.54 5.90 9.06
CA GLY A 54 -14.09 7.16 9.58
C GLY A 54 -14.47 8.20 8.53
N ASP A 55 -14.76 9.41 8.97
CA ASP A 55 -15.19 10.49 8.07
C ASP A 55 -14.06 11.07 7.21
N GLY A 56 -14.46 11.74 6.13
CA GLY A 56 -13.57 12.42 5.21
C GLY A 56 -13.13 11.54 4.04
N LEU A 57 -12.19 12.07 3.25
CA LEU A 57 -11.65 11.41 2.07
C LEU A 57 -10.14 11.64 1.99
N PRO A 58 -9.41 10.78 1.26
CA PRO A 58 -8.02 11.05 0.94
C PRO A 58 -7.88 12.39 0.20
N PRO A 59 -6.80 13.16 0.46
CA PRO A 59 -6.48 14.36 -0.29
C PRO A 59 -6.22 14.04 -1.77
N ALA A 60 -6.34 15.06 -2.63
CA ALA A 60 -6.22 14.87 -4.08
C ALA A 60 -4.77 14.76 -4.56
N ASP A 61 -3.83 15.19 -3.73
CA ASP A 61 -2.40 15.08 -3.95
C ASP A 61 -1.83 14.01 -3.01
N LEU A 62 -1.11 13.07 -3.60
CA LEU A 62 -0.40 12.02 -2.87
C LEU A 62 0.66 12.61 -1.92
N ARG A 63 1.23 13.77 -2.24
CA ARG A 63 2.20 14.45 -1.37
C ARG A 63 1.57 14.95 -0.09
N GLU A 64 0.34 15.47 -0.13
CA GLU A 64 -0.40 15.86 1.07
C GLU A 64 -0.70 14.64 1.95
N LEU A 65 -1.02 13.50 1.32
CA LEU A 65 -1.20 12.23 2.02
C LEU A 65 0.10 11.80 2.72
N ALA A 66 1.22 11.83 2.00
CA ALA A 66 2.53 11.48 2.51
C ALA A 66 2.98 12.42 3.64
N ASP A 67 2.71 13.73 3.54
CA ASP A 67 3.01 14.70 4.58
C ASP A 67 2.23 14.40 5.87
N ARG A 68 0.93 14.08 5.74
CA ARG A 68 0.07 13.71 6.87
C ARG A 68 0.56 12.45 7.56
N TYR A 69 0.90 11.41 6.79
CA TYR A 69 1.39 10.15 7.33
C TYR A 69 2.78 10.29 7.93
N ALA A 70 3.70 11.00 7.29
CA ALA A 70 5.05 11.21 7.81
C ALA A 70 5.04 11.95 9.15
N ARG A 71 4.14 12.91 9.37
CA ARG A 71 3.99 13.58 10.68
C ARG A 71 3.52 12.60 11.75
N ALA A 72 2.48 11.81 11.48
CA ALA A 72 1.98 10.81 12.42
C ALA A 72 3.05 9.76 12.77
N VAL A 73 3.79 9.28 11.77
CA VAL A 73 4.90 8.33 11.95
C VAL A 73 6.06 8.96 12.71
N ALA A 74 6.42 10.21 12.42
CA ALA A 74 7.49 10.92 13.11
C ALA A 74 7.18 11.09 14.61
N ASP A 75 5.93 11.42 14.94
CA ASP A 75 5.48 11.54 16.33
C ASP A 75 5.45 10.16 17.03
N ASP A 76 4.92 9.12 16.38
CA ASP A 76 4.83 7.76 16.94
C ASP A 76 6.20 7.11 17.18
N CYS A 77 7.18 7.31 16.28
CA CYS A 77 8.54 6.77 16.45
C CYS A 77 9.46 7.63 17.35
N GLY A 78 8.94 8.75 17.89
CA GLY A 78 9.74 9.71 18.65
C GLY A 78 10.86 10.35 17.82
N ARG A 79 10.62 10.52 16.52
CA ARG A 79 11.55 11.05 15.51
C ARG A 79 12.91 10.33 15.42
N ARG A 80 12.94 9.03 15.78
CA ARG A 80 14.17 8.23 15.75
C ARG A 80 14.37 7.53 14.41
N GLN A 81 13.64 6.44 14.21
CA GLN A 81 13.78 5.59 13.03
C GLN A 81 12.45 4.94 12.65
N ALA A 82 12.22 4.80 11.36
CA ALA A 82 11.05 4.14 10.79
C ALA A 82 11.45 3.38 9.52
N CYS A 83 11.22 2.07 9.49
CA CYS A 83 11.31 1.29 8.25
C CYS A 83 9.90 1.38 7.59
N LEU A 84 9.81 1.63 6.28
CA LEU A 84 8.54 1.82 5.55
C LEU A 84 8.26 0.64 4.64
N LEU A 85 6.98 0.27 4.48
CA LEU A 85 6.52 -0.69 3.48
C LEU A 85 5.25 -0.17 2.81
N GLY A 86 5.14 -0.35 1.50
CA GLY A 86 3.92 -0.05 0.78
C GLY A 86 3.69 -1.01 -0.38
N TRP A 87 2.47 -1.54 -0.48
CA TRP A 87 2.01 -2.39 -1.58
C TRP A 87 1.18 -1.57 -2.57
N SER A 88 1.35 -1.84 -3.87
CA SER A 88 0.59 -1.17 -4.93
C SER A 88 0.77 0.35 -4.81
N MET A 89 -0.32 1.12 -4.81
CA MET A 89 -0.28 2.57 -4.52
C MET A 89 0.55 2.92 -3.27
N GLY A 90 0.46 2.10 -2.22
CA GLY A 90 1.16 2.33 -0.96
C GLY A 90 2.67 2.43 -1.14
N GLY A 91 3.26 1.79 -2.16
CA GLY A 91 4.68 1.90 -2.48
C GLY A 91 5.09 3.33 -2.86
N SER A 92 4.28 3.99 -3.69
CA SER A 92 4.48 5.40 -4.07
C SER A 92 4.30 6.34 -2.88
N VAL A 93 3.33 6.08 -2.01
CA VAL A 93 3.12 6.85 -0.78
C VAL A 93 4.28 6.66 0.19
N ALA A 94 4.74 5.42 0.40
CA ALA A 94 5.89 5.12 1.25
C ALA A 94 7.18 5.80 0.74
N TYR A 95 7.40 5.81 -0.58
CA TYR A 95 8.51 6.53 -1.18
C TYR A 95 8.43 8.05 -0.94
N ALA A 96 7.25 8.65 -1.16
CA ALA A 96 7.04 10.07 -0.87
C ALA A 96 7.26 10.38 0.61
N MET A 97 6.71 9.55 1.51
CA MET A 97 6.87 9.67 2.97
C MET A 97 8.33 9.63 3.38
N ALA A 98 9.16 8.83 2.73
CA ALA A 98 10.56 8.69 3.07
C ALA A 98 11.32 10.01 2.98
N TRP A 99 11.07 10.81 1.93
CA TRP A 99 11.60 12.18 1.82
C TRP A 99 11.16 13.09 2.97
N ARG A 100 9.89 13.00 3.36
CA ARG A 100 9.31 13.85 4.41
C ARG A 100 9.85 13.47 5.79
N LEU A 101 9.96 12.17 6.06
CA LEU A 101 10.54 11.65 7.29
C LEU A 101 12.01 12.09 7.44
N ARG A 102 12.80 12.01 6.37
CA ARG A 102 14.17 12.54 6.36
C ARG A 102 14.20 14.04 6.66
N ALA A 103 13.32 14.83 6.04
CA ALA A 103 13.21 16.26 6.30
C ALA A 103 12.79 16.57 7.75
N LEU A 104 12.05 15.66 8.39
CA LEU A 104 11.65 15.74 9.81
C LEU A 104 12.74 15.22 10.78
N GLY A 105 13.89 14.78 10.28
CA GLY A 105 15.00 14.25 11.06
C GLY A 105 14.88 12.78 11.46
N VAL A 106 13.93 12.05 10.88
CA VAL A 106 13.74 10.62 11.13
C VAL A 106 14.66 9.82 10.21
N VAL A 107 15.40 8.87 10.78
CA VAL A 107 16.18 7.92 9.98
C VAL A 107 15.24 6.93 9.31
N VAL A 108 15.38 6.72 8.00
CA VAL A 108 14.60 5.74 7.23
C VAL A 108 15.55 4.65 6.73
N PRO A 109 15.80 3.58 7.53
CA PRO A 109 16.81 2.58 7.16
C PRO A 109 16.44 1.81 5.89
N LEU A 110 15.15 1.65 5.61
CA LEU A 110 14.65 0.88 4.49
C LEU A 110 13.25 1.38 4.06
N VAL A 111 13.08 1.55 2.75
CA VAL A 111 11.76 1.63 2.11
C VAL A 111 11.53 0.35 1.32
N VAL A 112 10.44 -0.36 1.59
CA VAL A 112 10.03 -1.56 0.86
C VAL A 112 8.84 -1.23 -0.01
N ILE A 113 8.98 -1.49 -1.31
CA ILE A 113 7.96 -1.29 -2.32
C ILE A 113 7.56 -2.67 -2.82
N VAL A 114 6.32 -3.06 -2.57
CA VAL A 114 5.80 -4.38 -2.96
C VAL A 114 4.88 -4.19 -4.15
N ASP A 115 5.25 -4.80 -5.28
CA ASP A 115 4.45 -4.89 -6.50
C ASP A 115 3.76 -3.59 -6.90
N ALA A 116 4.57 -2.53 -7.00
CA ALA A 116 4.11 -1.19 -7.32
C ALA A 116 4.84 -0.68 -8.56
N LEU A 117 4.09 -0.48 -9.63
CA LEU A 117 4.60 0.21 -10.81
C LEU A 117 4.97 1.64 -10.43
N MET A 118 6.12 2.10 -10.94
CA MET A 118 6.43 3.51 -10.88
C MET A 118 5.47 4.26 -11.79
N HIS A 119 4.67 5.14 -11.19
CA HIS A 119 3.88 6.11 -11.93
C HIS A 119 4.72 7.33 -12.29
N HIS A 120 4.52 7.82 -13.50
CA HIS A 120 4.75 9.21 -13.84
C HIS A 120 3.39 9.89 -13.86
N ALA A 121 3.36 11.22 -13.69
CA ALA A 121 2.10 11.95 -13.78
C ALA A 121 1.46 11.68 -15.15
N GLU A 122 0.28 11.08 -15.13
CA GLU A 122 -0.43 10.58 -16.31
C GLU A 122 -1.95 10.85 -16.17
N PRO A 123 -2.72 10.82 -17.26
CA PRO A 123 -4.15 11.06 -17.20
C PRO A 123 -4.85 10.07 -16.25
N THR A 124 -5.78 10.59 -15.44
CA THR A 124 -6.63 9.74 -14.60
C THR A 124 -7.46 8.79 -15.48
N PRO A 125 -7.54 7.49 -15.16
CA PRO A 125 -8.35 6.55 -15.91
C PRO A 125 -9.83 6.91 -15.85
N PRO A 126 -10.63 6.50 -16.85
CA PRO A 126 -12.08 6.65 -16.80
C PRO A 126 -12.68 5.97 -15.57
N VAL A 127 -13.78 6.51 -15.03
CA VAL A 127 -14.45 5.98 -13.83
C VAL A 127 -14.77 4.49 -13.93
N ARG A 128 -15.10 3.99 -15.12
CA ARG A 128 -15.35 2.56 -15.37
C ARG A 128 -14.13 1.71 -15.08
N GLU A 129 -12.95 2.15 -15.49
CA GLU A 129 -11.73 1.39 -15.25
C GLU A 129 -11.37 1.37 -13.77
N ILE A 130 -11.53 2.51 -13.08
CA ILE A 130 -11.33 2.60 -11.63
C ILE A 130 -12.32 1.68 -10.89
N LEU A 131 -13.59 1.68 -11.31
CA LEU A 131 -14.63 0.82 -10.76
C LEU A 131 -14.35 -0.66 -10.98
N THR A 132 -13.90 -1.04 -12.19
CA THR A 132 -13.46 -2.41 -12.49
C THR A 132 -12.34 -2.82 -11.53
N ARG A 133 -11.29 -2.00 -11.39
CA ARG A 133 -10.16 -2.30 -10.48
C ARG A 133 -10.62 -2.45 -9.03
N PHE A 134 -11.50 -1.57 -8.54
CA PHE A 134 -12.08 -1.67 -7.20
C PHE A 134 -12.89 -2.96 -7.00
N ALA A 135 -13.73 -3.33 -7.95
CA ALA A 135 -14.53 -4.55 -7.85
C ALA A 135 -13.67 -5.82 -7.92
N VAL A 136 -12.59 -5.82 -8.71
CA VAL A 136 -11.60 -6.91 -8.72
C VAL A 136 -10.90 -7.03 -7.38
N ASP A 137 -10.47 -5.91 -6.79
CA ASP A 137 -9.85 -5.86 -5.46
C ASP A 137 -10.75 -6.52 -4.41
N LEU A 138 -12.02 -6.08 -4.32
CA LEU A 138 -13.02 -6.66 -3.41
C LEU A 138 -13.26 -8.16 -3.62
N ALA A 139 -13.48 -8.58 -4.87
CA ALA A 139 -13.75 -9.98 -5.19
C ALA A 139 -12.52 -10.87 -4.91
N THR A 140 -11.32 -10.32 -5.05
CA THR A 140 -10.07 -11.04 -4.82
C THR A 140 -9.73 -11.16 -3.33
N GLU A 141 -10.05 -10.15 -2.51
CA GLU A 141 -10.04 -10.22 -1.05
C GLU A 141 -10.97 -11.33 -0.54
N GLY A 142 -12.15 -11.48 -1.16
CA GLY A 142 -13.11 -12.56 -0.87
C GLY A 142 -12.69 -13.97 -1.30
N GLY A 143 -11.53 -14.13 -1.96
CA GLY A 143 -11.01 -15.43 -2.40
C GLY A 143 -11.47 -15.89 -3.78
N GLY A 144 -12.08 -15.01 -4.59
CA GLY A 144 -12.55 -15.33 -5.94
C GLY A 144 -11.43 -15.49 -6.97
N GLY A 145 -11.05 -16.73 -7.30
CA GLY A 145 -10.24 -17.00 -8.48
C GLY A 145 -11.09 -16.76 -9.74
N ARG A 146 -10.69 -15.80 -10.61
CA ARG A 146 -11.42 -15.26 -11.78
C ARG A 146 -12.30 -14.02 -11.53
N ALA A 147 -12.05 -13.28 -10.45
CA ALA A 147 -12.68 -11.99 -10.17
C ALA A 147 -12.70 -11.05 -11.39
N GLU A 148 -11.57 -10.92 -12.11
CA GLU A 148 -11.44 -9.96 -13.21
C GLU A 148 -12.36 -10.24 -14.40
N GLU A 149 -12.38 -11.46 -14.92
CA GLU A 149 -13.24 -11.84 -16.06
C GLU A 149 -14.73 -11.59 -15.73
N GLY A 150 -15.14 -11.96 -14.51
CA GLY A 150 -16.50 -11.77 -14.02
C GLY A 150 -16.88 -10.30 -13.87
N VAL A 151 -16.02 -9.50 -13.24
CA VAL A 151 -16.24 -8.06 -13.05
C VAL A 151 -16.35 -7.34 -14.39
N VAL A 152 -15.44 -7.62 -15.30
CA VAL A 152 -15.47 -7.03 -16.65
C VAL A 152 -16.76 -7.41 -17.36
N ALA A 153 -17.19 -8.67 -17.29
CA ALA A 153 -18.46 -9.11 -17.90
C ALA A 153 -19.67 -8.40 -17.30
N ALA A 154 -19.77 -8.30 -15.97
CA ALA A 154 -20.88 -7.65 -15.27
C ALA A 154 -20.96 -6.15 -15.61
N LEU A 155 -19.82 -5.46 -15.63
CA LEU A 155 -19.78 -4.02 -15.87
C LEU A 155 -19.95 -3.63 -17.35
N ARG A 156 -19.92 -4.56 -18.33
CA ARG A 156 -20.27 -4.25 -19.73
C ARG A 156 -21.68 -3.67 -19.88
N ALA A 157 -22.62 -4.10 -19.04
CA ALA A 157 -24.00 -3.65 -19.07
C ALA A 157 -24.21 -2.30 -18.37
N TRP A 158 -23.23 -1.82 -17.59
CA TRP A 158 -23.30 -0.52 -16.93
C TRP A 158 -22.93 0.59 -17.92
N SER A 159 -23.67 1.70 -17.94
CA SER A 159 -23.28 2.93 -18.65
C SER A 159 -22.44 3.81 -17.73
N SER A 160 -21.36 4.41 -18.24
CA SER A 160 -20.55 5.35 -17.44
C SER A 160 -21.25 6.67 -17.13
N ASP A 161 -22.36 6.96 -17.83
CA ASP A 161 -23.22 8.12 -17.56
C ASP A 161 -24.29 7.80 -16.50
N ALA A 162 -24.47 6.53 -16.14
CA ALA A 162 -25.40 6.12 -15.10
C ALA A 162 -24.76 6.24 -13.70
N PRO A 163 -25.56 6.42 -12.64
CA PRO A 163 -25.06 6.39 -11.27
C PRO A 163 -24.27 5.11 -10.95
N VAL A 164 -23.18 5.24 -10.18
CA VAL A 164 -22.35 4.08 -9.78
C VAL A 164 -23.12 3.07 -8.94
N THR A 165 -24.20 3.50 -8.28
CA THR A 165 -25.09 2.63 -7.50
C THR A 165 -25.74 1.53 -8.34
N GLU A 166 -25.99 1.79 -9.63
CA GLU A 166 -26.51 0.75 -10.55
C GLU A 166 -25.47 -0.35 -10.82
N ALA A 167 -24.18 0.01 -10.83
CA ALA A 167 -23.10 -0.95 -11.00
C ALA A 167 -22.99 -1.91 -9.80
N TRP A 168 -23.24 -1.44 -8.57
CA TRP A 168 -23.31 -2.31 -7.40
C TRP A 168 -24.40 -3.38 -7.53
N GLY A 169 -25.55 -3.01 -8.12
CA GLY A 169 -26.61 -3.98 -8.41
C GLY A 169 -26.20 -5.04 -9.43
N LEU A 170 -25.40 -4.69 -10.44
CA LEU A 170 -24.86 -5.62 -11.42
C LEU A 170 -23.84 -6.58 -10.79
N LEU A 171 -22.90 -6.04 -10.02
CA LEU A 171 -21.86 -6.82 -9.34
C LEU A 171 -22.44 -7.77 -8.29
N ARG A 172 -23.45 -7.33 -7.53
CA ARG A 172 -24.13 -8.16 -6.53
C ARG A 172 -24.92 -9.31 -7.14
N ARG A 173 -25.58 -9.10 -8.30
CA ARG A 173 -26.23 -10.19 -9.05
C ARG A 173 -25.25 -11.24 -9.58
N ALA A 174 -23.98 -10.87 -9.73
CA ALA A 174 -22.92 -11.74 -10.22
C ALA A 174 -22.08 -12.36 -9.09
N ASP A 175 -22.42 -12.12 -7.82
CA ASP A 175 -21.67 -12.61 -6.65
C ASP A 175 -20.21 -12.12 -6.61
N LEU A 176 -20.00 -10.86 -7.03
CA LEU A 176 -18.67 -10.23 -7.14
C LEU A 176 -18.41 -9.13 -6.10
N VAL A 177 -19.36 -8.92 -5.18
CA VAL A 177 -19.21 -8.04 -4.02
C VAL A 177 -19.73 -8.76 -2.79
N PRO A 178 -19.08 -8.60 -1.62
CA PRO A 178 -19.52 -9.26 -0.39
C PRO A 178 -20.97 -8.92 -0.05
N GLU A 179 -21.76 -9.92 0.35
CA GLU A 179 -23.18 -9.74 0.65
C GLU A 179 -23.42 -8.82 1.85
N GLU A 180 -22.46 -8.78 2.77
CA GLU A 180 -22.48 -8.02 4.03
C GLU A 180 -22.32 -6.52 3.81
N LEU A 181 -21.78 -6.10 2.67
CA LEU A 181 -21.59 -4.69 2.35
C LEU A 181 -22.86 -4.15 1.68
N ASP A 182 -23.47 -3.15 2.31
CA ASP A 182 -24.55 -2.38 1.69
C ASP A 182 -24.03 -1.42 0.61
N ALA A 183 -24.96 -0.87 -0.18
CA ALA A 183 -24.63 0.00 -1.30
C ALA A 183 -23.96 1.32 -0.86
N GLU A 184 -24.28 1.81 0.34
CA GLU A 184 -23.69 3.04 0.90
C GLU A 184 -22.23 2.81 1.28
N THR A 185 -21.95 1.70 1.96
CA THR A 185 -20.60 1.29 2.33
C THR A 185 -19.74 1.03 1.09
N LEU A 186 -20.29 0.35 0.07
CA LEU A 186 -19.62 0.16 -1.21
C LEU A 186 -19.31 1.50 -1.90
N ALA A 187 -20.27 2.43 -1.93
CA ALA A 187 -20.06 3.74 -2.52
C ALA A 187 -18.99 4.54 -1.79
N ARG A 188 -18.97 4.52 -0.45
CA ARG A 188 -17.96 5.20 0.36
C ARG A 188 -16.57 4.60 0.15
N ARG A 189 -16.43 3.27 0.17
CA ARG A 189 -15.15 2.59 -0.10
C ARG A 189 -14.65 2.82 -1.52
N PHE A 190 -15.56 2.81 -2.49
CA PHE A 190 -15.23 3.15 -3.87
C PHE A 190 -14.72 4.59 -3.99
N GLU A 191 -15.33 5.54 -3.28
CA GLU A 191 -14.90 6.93 -3.31
C GLU A 191 -13.48 7.08 -2.72
N VAL A 192 -13.17 6.42 -1.59
CA VAL A 192 -11.80 6.35 -1.06
C VAL A 192 -10.84 5.78 -2.11
N PHE A 193 -11.19 4.65 -2.73
CA PHE A 193 -10.39 4.01 -3.77
C PHE A 193 -10.15 4.92 -4.97
N ARG A 194 -11.19 5.58 -5.46
CA ARG A 194 -11.13 6.51 -6.59
C ARG A 194 -10.21 7.68 -6.29
N ARG A 195 -10.34 8.29 -5.10
CA ARG A 195 -9.51 9.43 -4.67
C ARG A 195 -8.03 9.04 -4.54
N ASN A 196 -7.78 7.84 -4.03
CA ASN A 196 -6.45 7.23 -3.97
C ASN A 196 -5.84 7.04 -5.38
N VAL A 197 -6.58 6.41 -6.29
CA VAL A 197 -6.15 6.21 -7.69
C VAL A 197 -5.87 7.55 -8.37
N GLU A 198 -6.74 8.54 -8.19
CA GLU A 198 -6.55 9.89 -8.72
C GLU A 198 -5.28 10.57 -8.22
N ALA A 199 -5.02 10.49 -6.91
CA ALA A 199 -3.82 11.05 -6.31
C ALA A 199 -2.56 10.38 -6.86
N LEU A 200 -2.59 9.05 -7.05
CA LEU A 200 -1.49 8.29 -7.65
C LEU A 200 -1.19 8.71 -9.10
N HIS A 201 -2.21 8.88 -9.94
CA HIS A 201 -2.00 9.26 -11.36
C HIS A 201 -1.50 10.70 -11.51
N ARG A 202 -1.69 11.56 -10.51
CA ARG A 202 -1.13 12.93 -10.49
C ARG A 202 0.28 12.99 -9.87
N TYR A 203 0.78 11.89 -9.35
CA TYR A 203 2.04 11.86 -8.62
C TYR A 203 3.23 11.64 -9.57
N ALA A 204 4.30 12.39 -9.31
CA ALA A 204 5.60 12.20 -9.93
C ALA A 204 6.62 12.06 -8.78
N PRO A 205 7.32 10.91 -8.65
CA PRO A 205 8.28 10.69 -7.58
C PRO A 205 9.44 11.66 -7.60
N GLU A 206 9.87 12.11 -6.43
CA GLU A 206 11.07 12.95 -6.32
C GLU A 206 12.34 12.13 -6.63
N PRO A 207 13.26 12.64 -7.48
CA PRO A 207 14.45 11.91 -7.88
C PRO A 207 15.57 11.99 -6.84
N GLY A 208 16.51 11.05 -6.92
CA GLY A 208 17.74 11.04 -6.13
C GLY A 208 17.60 10.55 -4.69
N TYR A 209 16.59 9.72 -4.36
CA TYR A 209 16.45 9.22 -2.98
C TYR A 209 17.69 8.40 -2.58
N PRO A 210 18.39 8.76 -1.49
CA PRO A 210 19.73 8.26 -1.23
C PRO A 210 19.80 7.00 -0.36
N ASP A 211 18.74 6.66 0.36
CA ASP A 211 18.73 5.52 1.30
C ASP A 211 18.27 4.22 0.63
N PRO A 212 18.47 3.05 1.27
CA PRO A 212 18.08 1.76 0.72
C PRO A 212 16.58 1.66 0.37
N VAL A 213 16.32 1.20 -0.86
CA VAL A 213 15.00 0.83 -1.35
C VAL A 213 15.02 -0.64 -1.77
N LEU A 214 14.09 -1.43 -1.28
CA LEU A 214 13.83 -2.79 -1.73
C LEU A 214 12.55 -2.82 -2.55
N VAL A 215 12.63 -3.26 -3.79
CA VAL A 215 11.46 -3.55 -4.64
C VAL A 215 11.24 -5.06 -4.65
N ILE A 216 10.03 -5.49 -4.33
CA ILE A 216 9.61 -6.90 -4.35
C ILE A 216 8.47 -7.03 -5.36
N ASP A 217 8.74 -7.64 -6.52
CA ASP A 217 7.75 -7.82 -7.58
C ASP A 217 7.21 -9.26 -7.58
N GLY A 218 5.95 -9.44 -7.94
CA GLY A 218 5.39 -10.73 -8.33
C GLY A 218 6.04 -11.23 -9.62
N GLU A 219 6.33 -12.52 -9.70
CA GLU A 219 6.85 -13.17 -10.92
C GLU A 219 5.90 -12.99 -12.12
N ASP A 220 4.59 -13.06 -11.86
CA ASP A 220 3.53 -12.99 -12.87
C ASP A 220 2.95 -11.57 -13.03
N SER A 221 3.46 -10.59 -12.27
CA SER A 221 3.01 -9.20 -12.33
C SER A 221 3.50 -8.49 -13.60
N PRO A 222 2.69 -7.59 -14.19
CA PRO A 222 3.12 -6.78 -15.31
C PRO A 222 4.28 -5.86 -14.89
N ARG A 223 5.22 -5.63 -15.81
CA ARG A 223 6.33 -4.70 -15.60
C ARG A 223 6.13 -3.45 -16.45
N GLY A 224 6.28 -2.29 -15.82
CA GLY A 224 6.24 -1.00 -16.50
C GLY A 224 7.59 -0.65 -17.14
N PRO A 225 7.61 0.35 -18.04
CA PRO A 225 8.84 0.84 -18.65
C PRO A 225 9.73 1.63 -17.68
N LEU A 226 9.14 2.19 -16.61
CA LEU A 226 9.82 2.97 -15.58
C LEU A 226 10.25 2.07 -14.42
N ARG A 227 11.39 2.40 -13.80
CA ARG A 227 11.98 1.61 -12.72
C ARG A 227 12.26 2.48 -11.51
N TRP A 228 12.05 1.96 -10.29
CA TRP A 228 12.44 2.64 -9.04
C TRP A 228 13.91 3.06 -8.98
N ALA A 229 14.79 2.37 -9.73
CA ALA A 229 16.20 2.76 -9.90
C ALA A 229 16.41 4.08 -10.67
N ASP A 230 15.39 4.58 -11.37
CA ASP A 230 15.45 5.86 -12.11
C ASP A 230 15.31 7.06 -11.16
N VAL A 231 14.74 6.86 -9.96
CA VAL A 231 14.50 7.91 -8.96
C VAL A 231 15.23 7.68 -7.64
N ALA A 232 15.78 6.48 -7.39
CA ALA A 232 16.54 6.16 -6.19
C ALA A 232 17.91 5.59 -6.51
N THR A 233 18.91 5.89 -5.67
CA THR A 233 20.31 5.53 -5.96
C THR A 233 20.71 4.15 -5.42
N ARG A 234 19.97 3.62 -4.43
CA ARG A 234 20.27 2.36 -3.74
C ARG A 234 19.10 1.39 -3.80
N VAL A 235 18.79 0.90 -5.00
CA VAL A 235 17.67 -0.01 -5.24
C VAL A 235 18.14 -1.46 -5.36
N ARG A 236 17.54 -2.35 -4.57
CA ARG A 236 17.58 -3.80 -4.79
C ARG A 236 16.21 -4.25 -5.26
N THR A 237 16.14 -5.01 -6.34
CA THR A 237 14.89 -5.62 -6.83
C THR A 237 14.97 -7.14 -6.68
N VAL A 238 13.92 -7.75 -6.15
CA VAL A 238 13.76 -9.21 -6.06
C VAL A 238 12.37 -9.60 -6.55
N THR A 239 12.21 -10.84 -6.99
CA THR A 239 10.91 -11.41 -7.36
C THR A 239 10.45 -12.44 -6.34
N VAL A 240 9.13 -12.60 -6.20
CA VAL A 240 8.49 -13.64 -5.39
C VAL A 240 7.38 -14.33 -6.21
N PRO A 241 7.05 -15.60 -5.91
CA PRO A 241 6.00 -16.31 -6.64
C PRO A 241 4.64 -15.60 -6.57
N GLY A 242 3.93 -15.60 -7.70
CA GLY A 242 2.59 -15.04 -7.84
C GLY A 242 2.54 -13.71 -8.57
N ASP A 243 1.34 -13.16 -8.60
CA ASP A 243 0.92 -11.89 -9.18
C ASP A 243 0.62 -10.86 -8.07
N HIS A 244 0.17 -9.67 -8.48
CA HIS A 244 -0.22 -8.54 -7.62
C HIS A 244 -1.02 -8.92 -6.38
N PHE A 245 -1.92 -9.91 -6.48
CA PHE A 245 -2.79 -10.36 -5.41
C PHE A 245 -2.38 -11.71 -4.82
N SER A 246 -1.90 -12.64 -5.63
CA SER A 246 -1.52 -13.98 -5.14
C SER A 246 -0.22 -13.97 -4.34
N LEU A 247 0.61 -12.93 -4.47
CA LEU A 247 1.78 -12.70 -3.61
C LEU A 247 1.44 -12.53 -2.12
N TRP A 248 0.18 -12.21 -1.79
CA TRP A 248 -0.31 -12.10 -0.41
C TRP A 248 -0.85 -13.41 0.17
N ARG A 249 -0.72 -14.54 -0.56
CA ARG A 249 -1.24 -15.85 -0.15
C ARG A 249 -0.22 -16.96 -0.41
N GLY A 250 -0.41 -18.10 0.26
CA GLY A 250 0.33 -19.33 0.00
C GLY A 250 1.86 -19.15 -0.08
N ALA A 251 2.45 -19.65 -1.18
CA ALA A 251 3.89 -19.58 -1.42
C ALA A 251 4.41 -18.14 -1.62
N GLY A 252 3.60 -17.26 -2.22
CA GLY A 252 3.93 -15.85 -2.40
C GLY A 252 4.11 -15.14 -1.06
N LEU A 253 3.15 -15.32 -0.13
CA LEU A 253 3.22 -14.71 1.20
C LEU A 253 4.43 -15.20 2.00
N ALA A 254 4.73 -16.50 1.91
CA ALA A 254 5.89 -17.10 2.58
C ALA A 254 7.20 -16.51 2.05
N ALA A 255 7.33 -16.37 0.72
CA ALA A 255 8.50 -15.77 0.09
C ALA A 255 8.62 -14.26 0.41
N LEU A 256 7.52 -13.51 0.31
CA LEU A 256 7.44 -12.09 0.68
C LEU A 256 7.90 -11.87 2.12
N GLY A 257 7.34 -12.63 3.07
CA GLY A 257 7.70 -12.55 4.48
C GLY A 257 9.18 -12.87 4.73
N ALA A 258 9.74 -13.86 4.05
CA ALA A 258 11.15 -14.22 4.18
C ALA A 258 12.08 -13.10 3.68
N ARG A 259 11.80 -12.56 2.48
CA ARG A 259 12.57 -11.44 1.89
C ARG A 259 12.49 -10.17 2.72
N LEU A 260 11.29 -9.84 3.20
CA LEU A 260 11.08 -8.70 4.07
C LEU A 260 11.85 -8.85 5.39
N LYS A 261 11.78 -10.02 6.02
CA LYS A 261 12.50 -10.30 7.27
C LYS A 261 14.01 -10.21 7.11
N GLU A 262 14.55 -10.76 6.03
CA GLU A 262 15.96 -10.68 5.67
C GLU A 262 16.39 -9.20 5.51
N ALA A 263 15.70 -8.44 4.68
CA ALA A 263 16.03 -7.05 4.41
C ALA A 263 15.92 -6.15 5.65
N LEU A 264 14.90 -6.35 6.49
CA LEU A 264 14.75 -5.60 7.75
C LEU A 264 15.82 -5.93 8.79
N ARG A 265 16.37 -7.16 8.77
CA ARG A 265 17.51 -7.53 9.62
C ARG A 265 18.80 -6.89 9.13
N GLU A 266 19.02 -6.86 7.81
CA GLU A 266 20.19 -6.22 7.20
C GLU A 266 20.21 -4.70 7.41
N ALA A 267 19.07 -4.05 7.14
CA ALA A 267 18.99 -2.59 7.11
C ALA A 267 18.76 -1.97 8.49
N CYS A 268 17.96 -2.62 9.34
CA CYS A 268 17.56 -2.09 10.64
C CYS A 268 18.36 -2.76 11.80
N ALA A 269 19.57 -3.30 11.55
CA ALA A 269 20.48 -3.79 12.58
C ALA A 269 20.92 -2.64 13.50
N ALA A 270 20.87 -2.85 14.82
CA ALA A 270 21.22 -1.81 15.79
C ALA A 270 22.62 -1.25 15.53
N PRO A 271 22.85 0.07 15.68
CA PRO A 271 24.21 0.60 15.68
C PRO A 271 25.00 -0.16 16.75
N ALA A 272 26.21 -0.61 16.40
CA ALA A 272 27.11 -1.25 17.36
C ALA A 272 27.17 -0.35 18.60
N ARG A 273 26.81 -0.90 19.78
CA ARG A 273 27.01 -0.19 21.04
C ARG A 273 28.47 0.27 21.06
N GLU A 274 28.70 1.58 21.01
CA GLU A 274 30.02 2.12 21.30
C GLU A 274 30.40 1.61 22.69
N VAL A 275 31.36 0.69 22.72
CA VAL A 275 32.04 0.31 23.95
C VAL A 275 32.78 1.57 24.37
N ARG A 276 32.20 2.33 25.28
CA ARG A 276 32.93 3.35 26.04
C ARG A 276 33.99 2.60 26.85
N THR A 277 35.20 2.55 26.31
CA THR A 277 36.45 2.36 27.05
C THR A 277 36.83 3.64 27.77
#